data_AF-A0A564WE67-F1
#
_entry.id   AF-A0A564WE67-F1
#
_cell.length_a   1.000
_cell.length_b   1.000
_cell.length_c   1.000
_cell.angle_alpha   90.00
_cell.angle_beta   90.00
_cell.angle_gamma   90.00
#
_symmetry.space_group_name_H-M   'P 1'
#
loop_
_entity.id
_entity.type
_entity.pdbx_description
1 polymer ?
#
loop_
_entity_poly.entity_id
_entity_poly.type
_entity_poly.pdbx_seq_one_letter_code
_entity_poly.pdbx_strand_id
1 'polypeptide(L)'
;MQFEAWKNALINEIEVAAEWRAEKAVLDRNDPRIGDSQQALFDLAGCLKALPADHAGLCALYQEEQELVTLEDTRMGAAESRYREAKEDLLRAIGFEHDPFADPAQFLDVLRRQVDETITEFRLA
;
A
#
# COMPACT_ATOMS: atom_id res chain seq x y z
N MET A 1 -15.55 7.00 1.68
CA MET A 1 -15.45 6.01 0.57
C MET A 1 -16.33 4.80 0.90
N GLN A 2 -16.55 3.81 0.02
CA GLN A 2 -17.15 2.51 0.42
C GLN A 2 -16.02 1.48 0.59
N PHE A 3 -16.10 0.60 1.59
CA PHE A 3 -15.04 -0.35 1.94
C PHE A 3 -14.56 -1.20 0.75
N GLU A 4 -15.48 -1.78 -0.02
CA GLU A 4 -15.11 -2.61 -1.20
C GLU A 4 -14.43 -1.78 -2.30
N ALA A 5 -14.88 -0.54 -2.52
CA ALA A 5 -14.24 0.35 -3.47
C ALA A 5 -12.82 0.73 -3.02
N TRP A 6 -12.64 0.98 -1.72
CA TRP A 6 -11.34 1.22 -1.11
C TRP A 6 -10.41 0.00 -1.23
N LYS A 7 -10.90 -1.20 -0.90
CA LYS A 7 -10.15 -2.45 -1.02
C LYS A 7 -9.67 -2.65 -2.46
N ASN A 8 -10.56 -2.44 -3.44
CA ASN A 8 -10.21 -2.53 -4.85
C ASN A 8 -9.18 -1.47 -5.28
N ALA A 9 -9.25 -0.25 -4.73
CA ALA A 9 -8.26 0.79 -4.99
C ALA A 9 -6.87 0.39 -4.46
N LEU A 10 -6.77 -0.10 -3.21
CA LEU A 10 -5.52 -0.60 -2.64
C LEU A 10 -4.91 -1.72 -3.49
N ILE A 11 -5.73 -2.68 -3.92
CA ILE A 11 -5.30 -3.77 -4.80
C ILE A 11 -4.79 -3.23 -6.13
N ASN A 12 -5.50 -2.28 -6.73
CA ASN A 12 -5.11 -1.66 -8.00
C ASN A 12 -3.78 -0.91 -7.89
N GLU A 13 -3.51 -0.23 -6.77
CA GLU A 13 -2.21 0.43 -6.54
C GLU A 13 -1.06 -0.57 -6.53
N ILE A 14 -1.25 -1.74 -5.93
CA ILE A 14 -0.26 -2.82 -5.89
C ILE A 14 -0.04 -3.40 -7.30
N GLU A 15 -1.12 -3.60 -8.06
CA GLU A 15 -1.05 -4.10 -9.44
C GLU A 15 -0.35 -3.10 -10.37
N VAL A 16 -0.65 -1.81 -10.25
CA VAL A 16 0.05 -0.74 -10.99
C VAL A 16 1.54 -0.73 -10.64
N ALA A 17 1.89 -0.91 -9.37
CA ALA A 17 3.29 -1.05 -8.97
C ALA A 17 3.95 -2.25 -9.65
N ALA A 18 3.25 -3.39 -9.77
CA ALA A 18 3.73 -4.59 -10.45
C ALA A 18 3.88 -4.38 -11.97
N GLU A 19 2.95 -3.69 -12.61
CA GLU A 19 3.01 -3.34 -14.04
C GLU A 19 4.21 -2.44 -14.34
N TRP A 20 4.48 -1.46 -13.47
CA TRP A 20 5.68 -0.63 -13.58
C TRP A 20 6.97 -1.46 -13.52
N ARG A 21 7.02 -2.58 -12.78
CA ARG A 21 8.17 -3.49 -12.81
C ARG A 21 8.32 -4.13 -14.19
N ALA A 22 7.22 -4.51 -14.84
CA ALA A 22 7.26 -5.06 -16.20
C ALA A 22 7.93 -4.06 -17.16
N GLU A 23 7.56 -2.79 -17.07
CA GLU A 23 8.17 -1.72 -17.87
C GLU A 23 9.66 -1.57 -17.57
N LYS A 24 10.05 -1.62 -16.28
CA LYS A 24 11.46 -1.60 -15.89
C LYS A 24 12.22 -2.82 -16.40
N ALA A 25 11.63 -4.01 -16.41
CA ALA A 25 12.25 -5.22 -16.93
C ALA A 25 12.56 -5.10 -18.43
N VAL A 26 11.71 -4.40 -19.19
CA VAL A 26 11.96 -4.12 -20.61
C VAL A 26 13.21 -3.25 -20.80
N LEU A 27 13.43 -2.30 -19.88
CA LEU A 27 14.54 -1.34 -19.91
C LEU A 27 15.85 -1.91 -19.34
N ASP A 28 15.78 -2.76 -18.31
CA ASP A 28 16.92 -3.37 -17.63
C ASP A 28 16.75 -4.90 -17.53
N ARG A 29 16.89 -5.56 -18.69
CA ARG A 29 16.54 -6.99 -18.88
C ARG A 29 17.42 -7.98 -18.11
N ASN A 30 18.51 -7.53 -17.51
CA ASN A 30 19.50 -8.41 -16.88
C ASN A 30 19.37 -8.45 -15.35
N ASP A 31 18.48 -7.64 -14.75
CA ASP A 31 18.26 -7.69 -13.31
C ASP A 31 17.13 -8.67 -12.96
N PRO A 32 17.45 -9.88 -12.46
CA PRO A 32 16.43 -10.88 -12.10
C PRO A 32 15.49 -10.40 -10.99
N ARG A 33 15.92 -9.43 -10.16
CA ARG A 33 15.13 -8.88 -9.06
C ARG A 33 13.86 -8.17 -9.54
N ILE A 34 13.84 -7.68 -10.79
CA ILE A 34 12.66 -7.02 -11.35
C ILE A 34 11.51 -8.03 -11.53
N GLY A 35 11.80 -9.22 -12.04
CA GLY A 35 10.82 -10.29 -12.20
C GLY A 35 10.33 -10.81 -10.85
N ASP A 36 11.24 -11.00 -9.90
CA ASP A 36 10.89 -11.46 -8.55
C ASP A 36 10.04 -10.42 -7.80
N SER A 37 10.40 -9.13 -7.88
CA SER A 37 9.63 -8.00 -7.34
C SER A 37 8.23 -7.93 -7.95
N GLN A 38 8.12 -8.08 -9.28
CA GLN A 38 6.84 -8.09 -9.98
C GLN A 38 5.93 -9.21 -9.48
N GLN A 39 6.45 -10.44 -9.42
CA GLN A 39 5.67 -11.59 -9.00
C GLN A 39 5.21 -11.43 -7.55
N ALA A 40 6.08 -10.96 -6.65
CA ALA A 40 5.74 -10.68 -5.26
C ALA A 40 4.57 -9.71 -5.11
N LEU A 41 4.52 -8.64 -5.92
CA LEU A 41 3.42 -7.68 -5.89
C LEU A 41 2.11 -8.28 -6.40
N PHE A 42 2.14 -9.08 -7.47
CA PHE A 42 0.93 -9.79 -7.94
C PHE A 42 0.44 -10.83 -6.93
N ASP A 43 1.35 -11.55 -6.29
CA ASP A 43 1.00 -12.51 -5.24
C ASP A 43 0.35 -11.80 -4.05
N LEU A 44 0.90 -10.66 -3.62
CA LEU A 44 0.31 -9.83 -2.57
C LEU A 44 -1.10 -9.34 -2.94
N ALA A 45 -1.28 -8.83 -4.17
CA ALA A 45 -2.60 -8.42 -4.67
C ALA A 45 -3.59 -9.61 -4.69
N GLY A 46 -3.15 -10.78 -5.13
CA GLY A 46 -3.92 -12.01 -5.11
C GLY A 46 -4.34 -12.44 -3.70
N CYS A 47 -3.42 -12.38 -2.73
CA CYS A 47 -3.68 -12.65 -1.33
C CYS A 47 -4.73 -11.68 -0.77
N LEU A 48 -4.60 -10.37 -1.02
CA LEU A 48 -5.56 -9.36 -0.56
C LEU A 48 -6.95 -9.53 -1.19
N LYS A 49 -7.03 -9.92 -2.47
CA LYS A 49 -8.30 -10.28 -3.13
C LYS A 49 -9.00 -11.44 -2.42
N ALA A 50 -8.25 -12.45 -2.03
CA ALA A 50 -8.77 -13.66 -1.38
C ALA A 50 -9.21 -13.45 0.08
N LEU A 51 -8.83 -12.34 0.72
CA LEU A 51 -9.26 -12.04 2.09
C LEU A 51 -10.78 -11.80 2.15
N PRO A 52 -11.47 -12.29 3.19
CA PRO A 52 -12.90 -12.07 3.37
C PRO A 52 -13.20 -10.59 3.64
N ALA A 53 -14.45 -10.19 3.36
CA ALA A 53 -14.87 -8.78 3.49
C ALA A 53 -14.81 -8.26 4.93
N ASP A 54 -14.90 -9.14 5.93
CA ASP A 54 -14.82 -8.83 7.37
C ASP A 54 -13.40 -9.05 7.94
N HIS A 55 -12.38 -9.17 7.09
CA HIS A 55 -11.00 -9.35 7.55
C HIS A 55 -10.57 -8.18 8.44
N ALA A 56 -10.31 -8.47 9.72
CA ALA A 56 -10.06 -7.46 10.75
C ALA A 56 -8.97 -6.45 10.38
N GLY A 57 -7.86 -6.91 9.78
CA GLY A 57 -6.76 -6.03 9.37
C GLY A 57 -7.14 -5.07 8.23
N LEU A 58 -8.00 -5.50 7.30
CA LEU A 58 -8.47 -4.63 6.22
C LEU A 58 -9.46 -3.60 6.76
N CYS A 59 -10.39 -4.04 7.62
CA CYS A 59 -11.35 -3.13 8.26
C CYS A 59 -10.65 -2.07 9.13
N ALA A 60 -9.61 -2.47 9.87
CA ALA A 60 -8.83 -1.56 10.71
C ALA A 60 -8.10 -0.53 9.84
N LEU A 61 -7.34 -0.96 8.84
CA LEU A 61 -6.64 -0.04 7.93
C LEU A 61 -7.61 0.92 7.24
N TYR A 62 -8.76 0.42 6.78
CA TYR A 62 -9.79 1.27 6.17
C TYR A 62 -10.27 2.36 7.13
N GLN A 63 -10.53 2.02 8.39
CA GLN A 63 -10.97 2.98 9.41
C GLN A 63 -9.91 4.04 9.67
N GLU A 64 -8.64 3.62 9.80
CA GLU A 64 -7.49 4.49 10.00
C GLU A 64 -7.31 5.44 8.78
N GLU A 65 -7.46 4.95 7.55
CA GLU A 65 -7.41 5.81 6.35
C GLU A 65 -8.61 6.77 6.24
N GLN A 66 -9.82 6.39 6.70
CA GLN A 66 -10.94 7.35 6.78
C GLN A 66 -10.68 8.46 7.80
N GLU A 67 -9.89 8.18 8.84
CA GLU A 67 -9.48 9.19 9.81
C GLU A 67 -8.52 10.22 9.18
N LEU A 68 -7.58 9.77 8.32
CA LEU A 68 -6.74 10.69 7.53
C LEU A 68 -7.59 11.64 6.69
N VAL A 69 -8.56 11.12 5.95
CA VAL A 69 -9.50 11.94 5.15
C VAL A 69 -10.24 12.97 6.02
N THR A 70 -10.60 12.59 7.25
CA THR A 70 -11.27 13.51 8.18
C THR A 70 -10.32 14.60 8.68
N LEU A 71 -9.04 14.29 8.87
CA LEU A 71 -8.01 15.29 9.21
C LEU A 71 -7.76 16.27 8.05
N GLU A 72 -7.90 15.83 6.79
CA GLU A 72 -7.69 16.67 5.61
C GLU A 72 -8.63 17.87 5.52
N ASP A 73 -9.89 17.72 5.93
CA ASP A 73 -10.88 18.79 5.96
C ASP A 73 -10.43 19.97 6.86
N THR A 74 -9.42 19.75 7.71
CA THR A 74 -8.85 20.78 8.60
C THR A 74 -7.45 21.27 8.19
N ARG A 75 -6.72 20.57 7.31
CA ARG A 75 -5.27 20.80 7.04
C ARG A 75 -4.86 20.79 5.56
N MET A 76 -5.77 21.10 4.63
CA MET A 76 -5.48 21.28 3.18
C MET A 76 -4.79 20.09 2.49
N GLY A 77 -5.17 18.86 2.84
CA GLY A 77 -4.78 17.66 2.10
C GLY A 77 -3.33 17.15 2.25
N ALA A 78 -2.58 17.71 3.21
CA ALA A 78 -1.17 17.34 3.40
C ALA A 78 -0.98 15.94 4.02
N ALA A 79 -1.91 15.50 4.88
CA ALA A 79 -1.81 14.22 5.57
C ALA A 79 -2.02 13.03 4.61
N GLU A 80 -3.06 13.05 3.77
CA GLU A 80 -3.26 11.96 2.79
C GLU A 80 -2.16 11.95 1.75
N SER A 81 -1.70 13.13 1.29
CA SER A 81 -0.57 13.22 0.36
C SER A 81 0.69 12.56 0.96
N ARG A 82 1.01 12.87 2.23
CA ARG A 82 2.15 12.29 2.93
C ARG A 82 2.06 10.76 3.08
N TYR A 83 0.87 10.26 3.42
CA TYR A 83 0.64 8.82 3.54
C TYR A 83 0.68 8.13 2.16
N ARG A 84 0.09 8.75 1.13
CA ARG A 84 0.09 8.22 -0.24
C ARG A 84 1.52 8.08 -0.78
N GLU A 85 2.35 9.09 -0.59
CA GLU A 85 3.77 9.04 -0.96
C GLU A 85 4.51 7.91 -0.22
N ALA A 86 4.28 7.76 1.10
CA ALA A 86 4.90 6.70 1.89
C ALA A 86 4.51 5.29 1.39
N LYS A 87 3.24 5.11 1.04
CA LYS A 87 2.72 3.87 0.48
C LYS A 87 3.30 3.59 -0.90
N GLU A 88 3.40 4.59 -1.77
CA GLU A 88 4.02 4.45 -3.09
C GLU A 88 5.50 4.06 -2.98
N ASP A 89 6.25 4.71 -2.08
CA ASP A 89 7.65 4.38 -1.83
C ASP A 89 7.82 2.97 -1.27
N LEU A 90 6.94 2.55 -0.35
CA LEU A 90 6.92 1.17 0.16
C LEU A 90 6.73 0.17 -0.99
N LEU A 91 5.72 0.37 -1.84
CA LEU A 91 5.46 -0.50 -2.99
C LEU A 91 6.64 -0.50 -3.96
N ARG A 92 7.32 0.63 -4.13
CA ARG A 92 8.51 0.77 -4.96
C ARG A 92 9.75 0.05 -4.39
N ALA A 93 9.84 -0.09 -3.08
CA ALA A 93 10.97 -0.73 -2.41
C ALA A 93 10.86 -2.26 -2.35
N ILE A 94 9.66 -2.84 -2.46
CA ILE A 94 9.44 -4.30 -2.43
C ILE A 94 10.23 -5.00 -3.53
N GLY A 95 11.06 -5.97 -3.15
CA GLY A 95 11.94 -6.76 -4.02
C GLY A 95 13.28 -6.09 -4.38
N PHE A 96 13.54 -4.87 -3.90
CA PHE A 96 14.80 -4.14 -4.13
C PHE A 96 15.48 -3.75 -2.82
N GLU A 97 14.76 -3.00 -1.99
CA GLU A 97 15.23 -2.46 -0.71
C GLU A 97 14.53 -3.12 0.47
N HIS A 98 13.34 -3.67 0.24
CA HIS A 98 12.57 -4.47 1.18
C HIS A 98 12.32 -5.86 0.61
N ASP A 99 12.52 -6.89 1.44
CA ASP A 99 12.10 -8.23 1.10
C ASP A 99 10.58 -8.26 0.87
N PRO A 100 10.09 -9.10 -0.07
CA PRO A 100 8.67 -9.39 -0.21
C PRO A 100 8.01 -9.75 1.12
N PHE A 101 6.77 -9.28 1.30
CA PHE A 101 5.97 -9.64 2.45
C PHE A 101 5.66 -11.15 2.43
N ALA A 102 5.81 -11.80 3.57
CA ALA A 102 5.55 -13.24 3.69
C ALA A 102 4.06 -13.56 3.59
N ASP A 103 3.21 -12.63 4.03
CA ASP A 103 1.75 -12.75 4.05
C ASP A 103 1.10 -11.35 4.01
N PRO A 104 -0.20 -11.25 3.67
CA PRO A 104 -0.88 -9.96 3.61
C PRO A 104 -1.05 -9.28 4.98
N ALA A 105 -0.99 -9.99 6.10
CA ALA A 105 -1.11 -9.37 7.42
C ALA A 105 0.13 -8.53 7.75
N GLN A 106 1.33 -9.02 7.41
CA GLN A 106 2.57 -8.26 7.54
C GLN A 106 2.52 -6.95 6.74
N PHE A 107 2.01 -6.99 5.52
CA PHE A 107 1.82 -5.81 4.68
C PHE A 107 0.82 -4.82 5.31
N LEU A 108 -0.33 -5.32 5.77
CA LEU A 108 -1.34 -4.49 6.40
C LEU A 108 -0.81 -3.83 7.68
N ASP A 109 -0.06 -4.55 8.51
CA ASP A 109 0.54 -4.00 9.72
C ASP A 109 1.52 -2.86 9.43
N VAL A 110 2.30 -2.96 8.35
CA VAL A 110 3.18 -1.87 7.90
C VAL A 110 2.36 -0.65 7.48
N LEU A 111 1.32 -0.83 6.66
CA LEU A 111 0.48 0.29 6.23
C LEU A 111 -0.22 0.97 7.40
N ARG A 112 -0.78 0.19 8.32
CA ARG A 112 -1.46 0.71 9.52
C ARG A 112 -0.53 1.53 10.39
N ARG A 113 0.71 1.06 10.57
CA ARG A 113 1.74 1.82 11.28
C ARG A 113 2.08 3.14 10.57
N GLN A 114 2.19 3.13 9.24
CA GLN A 114 2.44 4.35 8.48
C GLN A 114 1.26 5.35 8.58
N VAL A 115 0.02 4.85 8.56
CA VAL A 115 -1.17 5.69 8.77
C VAL A 115 -1.15 6.29 10.17
N ASP A 116 -0.94 5.50 11.22
CA ASP A 116 -0.89 5.96 12.62
C ASP A 116 0.22 6.99 12.85
N GLU A 117 1.41 6.77 12.29
CA GLU A 117 2.52 7.71 12.34
C GLU A 117 2.15 9.04 11.66
N THR A 118 1.51 8.98 10.49
CA THR A 118 1.04 10.18 9.76
C THR A 118 -0.04 10.90 10.55
N ILE A 119 -1.05 10.20 11.06
CA ILE A 119 -2.10 10.78 11.91
C ILE A 119 -1.50 11.47 13.13
N THR A 120 -0.54 10.83 13.79
CA THR A 120 0.12 11.36 14.99
C THR A 120 0.90 12.64 14.67
N GLU A 121 1.70 12.63 13.60
CA GLU A 121 2.45 13.81 13.12
C GLU A 121 1.50 15.00 12.89
N PHE A 122 0.39 14.76 12.18
CA PHE A 122 -0.58 15.78 11.85
C PHE A 122 -1.58 16.11 12.97
N ARG A 123 -1.59 15.40 14.09
CA ARG A 123 -2.33 15.83 15.29
C ARG A 123 -1.51 16.72 16.19
N LEU A 124 -0.19 16.52 16.21
CA LEU A 124 0.74 17.24 17.07
C LEU A 124 1.31 18.52 16.44
N ALA A 125 1.31 18.63 15.10
CA ALA A 125 1.69 19.86 14.39
C ALA A 125 0.63 20.96 14.53
#